data_AF-A0AAX0IYN8-F1
#
_entry.id   AF-A0AAX0IYN8-F1
#
_cell.length_a   1.000
_cell.length_b   1.000
_cell.length_c   1.000
_cell.angle_alpha   90.00
_cell.angle_beta   90.00
_cell.angle_gamma   90.00
#
_symmetry.space_group_name_H-M   'P 1'
#
loop_
_entity.id
_entity.type
_entity.pdbx_description
1 polymer ?
#
loop_
_entity_poly.entity_id
_entity_poly.type
_entity_poly.pdbx_seq_one_letter_code
_entity_poly.pdbx_strand_id
1 'polypeptide(L)'
;MLGIARDQIARGNNQYAPAQGFPILREAVARHQRDYYDMDVDPDTEVLITVGATEALTAAIIGLVEPHEDVIVLEPYFDSYAAAIALAGTHRIAVPLAPNNNSWNLDITALRDAITPQTRMIIVNSPHNPTGAVFSKEAITELCALATEHDLIVVNDEVYEHMLFDDTTHRPIATYDRYARTNTSALSVLALSNQLSLTP
;
A
#
# COMPACT_ATOMS: atom_id res chain seq x y z
N MET A 1 8.53 9.75 21.83
CA MET A 1 9.25 9.04 20.74
C MET A 1 10.72 9.43 20.65
N LEU A 2 11.06 10.70 20.43
CA LEU A 2 12.46 11.17 20.33
C LEU A 2 13.34 10.81 21.54
N GLY A 3 12.78 10.78 22.76
CA GLY A 3 13.50 10.32 23.95
C GLY A 3 13.95 8.85 23.86
N ILE A 4 13.09 7.97 23.34
CA ILE A 4 13.42 6.55 23.16
C ILE A 4 14.54 6.40 22.13
N ALA A 5 14.44 7.08 20.98
CA ALA A 5 15.47 7.04 19.94
C ALA A 5 16.83 7.52 20.47
N ARG A 6 16.86 8.65 21.19
CA ARG A 6 18.08 9.17 21.83
C ARG A 6 18.69 8.16 22.80
N ASP A 7 17.86 7.54 23.64
CA ASP A 7 18.32 6.59 24.64
C ASP A 7 18.86 5.29 23.99
N GLN A 8 18.28 4.84 22.87
CA GLN A 8 18.78 3.71 22.09
C GLN A 8 20.15 4.00 21.47
N ILE A 9 20.33 5.20 20.89
CA ILE A 9 21.62 5.65 20.36
C ILE A 9 22.68 5.68 21.46
N ALA A 10 22.34 6.27 22.61
CA ALA A 10 23.25 6.39 23.76
C ALA A 10 23.66 5.03 24.36
N ARG A 11 22.80 4.00 24.22
CA ARG A 11 23.08 2.63 24.67
C ARG A 11 23.81 1.78 23.63
N GLY A 12 24.19 2.37 22.48
CA GLY A 12 24.99 1.69 21.47
C GLY A 12 24.19 0.89 20.44
N ASN A 13 22.86 1.06 20.37
CA ASN A 13 22.03 0.41 19.36
C ASN A 13 22.17 1.12 18.00
N ASN A 14 23.37 1.02 17.41
CA ASN A 14 23.80 1.73 16.20
C ASN A 14 24.38 0.77 15.14
N GLN A 15 24.14 -0.52 15.28
CA GLN A 15 24.61 -1.56 14.36
C GLN A 15 23.49 -1.96 13.39
N TYR A 16 23.83 -2.78 12.39
CA TYR A 16 22.85 -3.29 11.45
C TYR A 16 21.69 -4.00 12.17
N ALA A 17 20.47 -3.61 11.83
CA ALA A 17 19.27 -4.37 12.17
C ALA A 17 19.25 -5.70 11.39
N PRO A 18 18.49 -6.70 11.86
CA PRO A 18 18.17 -7.86 11.03
C PRO A 18 17.55 -7.42 9.69
N ALA A 19 17.81 -8.16 8.61
CA ALA A 19 17.38 -7.77 7.27
C ALA A 19 15.86 -7.54 7.14
N GLN A 20 15.06 -8.34 7.85
CA GLN A 20 13.59 -8.18 7.87
C GLN A 20 13.10 -7.11 8.84
N GLY A 21 13.97 -6.58 9.70
CA GLY A 21 13.64 -5.74 10.84
C GLY A 21 13.69 -6.47 12.18
N PHE A 22 13.81 -5.69 13.26
CA PHE A 22 13.81 -6.23 14.62
C PHE A 22 12.49 -6.95 14.94
N PRO A 23 12.51 -8.13 15.60
CA PRO A 23 11.30 -8.86 15.95
C PRO A 23 10.25 -8.02 16.69
N ILE A 24 10.68 -7.22 17.69
CA ILE A 24 9.79 -6.34 18.46
C ILE A 24 9.01 -5.34 17.59
N LEU A 25 9.61 -4.89 16.48
CA LEU A 25 8.95 -3.96 15.56
C LEU A 25 7.99 -4.70 14.64
N ARG A 26 8.38 -5.87 14.12
CA ARG A 26 7.51 -6.72 13.30
C ARG A 26 6.26 -7.17 14.08
N GLU A 27 6.44 -7.62 15.32
CA GLU A 27 5.35 -7.95 16.25
C GLU A 27 4.45 -6.75 16.57
N ALA A 28 5.02 -5.54 16.66
CA ALA A 28 4.23 -4.34 16.87
C ALA A 28 3.36 -3.99 15.66
N VAL A 29 3.85 -4.19 14.44
CA VAL A 29 3.07 -4.04 13.21
C VAL A 29 1.96 -5.09 13.13
N ALA A 30 2.28 -6.36 13.36
CA ALA A 30 1.27 -7.43 13.38
C ALA A 30 0.16 -7.17 14.42
N ARG A 31 0.55 -6.75 15.63
CA ARG A 31 -0.43 -6.35 16.67
C ARG A 31 -1.26 -5.14 16.25
N HIS A 32 -0.66 -4.14 15.61
CA HIS A 32 -1.40 -2.99 15.08
C HIS A 32 -2.49 -3.45 14.09
N GLN A 33 -2.14 -4.32 13.13
CA GLN A 33 -3.10 -4.83 12.14
C GLN A 33 -4.24 -5.61 12.80
N ARG A 34 -3.95 -6.39 13.84
CA ARG A 34 -4.99 -7.07 14.63
C ARG A 34 -5.87 -6.09 15.40
N ASP A 35 -5.28 -5.16 16.12
CA ASP A 35 -6.01 -4.28 17.04
C ASP A 35 -6.92 -3.29 16.30
N TYR A 36 -6.53 -2.84 15.10
CA TYR A 36 -7.30 -1.87 14.30
C TYR A 36 -8.19 -2.51 13.24
N TYR A 37 -7.80 -3.65 12.68
CA TYR A 37 -8.44 -4.22 11.49
C TYR A 37 -8.82 -5.70 11.63
N ASP A 38 -8.62 -6.31 12.80
CA ASP A 38 -8.87 -7.74 13.06
C ASP A 38 -8.12 -8.65 12.07
N MET A 39 -6.94 -8.21 11.63
CA MET A 39 -6.07 -8.97 10.73
C MET A 39 -5.02 -9.73 11.54
N ASP A 40 -4.99 -11.06 11.39
CA ASP A 40 -3.96 -11.92 11.97
C ASP A 40 -2.83 -12.10 10.95
N VAL A 41 -1.73 -11.35 11.14
CA VAL A 41 -0.56 -11.33 10.26
C VAL A 41 0.62 -11.95 11.00
N ASP A 42 1.29 -12.94 10.39
CA ASP A 42 2.48 -13.57 10.97
C ASP A 42 3.68 -12.59 10.89
N PRO A 43 4.22 -12.12 12.04
CA PRO A 43 5.31 -11.15 12.02
C PRO A 43 6.60 -11.69 11.42
N ASP A 44 6.82 -13.01 11.38
CA ASP A 44 8.06 -13.62 10.88
C ASP A 44 8.03 -13.87 9.36
N THR A 45 6.85 -14.04 8.76
CA THR A 45 6.71 -14.35 7.33
C THR A 45 5.99 -13.29 6.50
N GLU A 46 5.16 -12.46 7.13
CA GLU A 46 4.26 -11.53 6.42
C GLU A 46 4.55 -10.05 6.74
N VAL A 47 5.54 -9.76 7.60
CA VAL A 47 5.96 -8.39 7.93
C VAL A 47 7.42 -8.15 7.58
N LEU A 48 7.65 -7.15 6.72
CA LEU A 48 8.97 -6.64 6.36
C LEU A 48 9.09 -5.17 6.74
N ILE A 49 10.10 -4.83 7.53
CA ILE A 49 10.43 -3.44 7.86
C ILE A 49 11.35 -2.86 6.80
N THR A 50 10.96 -1.73 6.23
CA THR A 50 11.70 -1.01 5.20
C THR A 50 12.12 0.39 5.68
N VAL A 51 12.97 1.05 4.90
CA VAL A 51 13.35 2.46 4.99
C VAL A 51 12.20 3.31 4.44
N GLY A 52 11.11 3.34 5.21
CA GLY A 52 9.88 4.05 4.86
C GLY A 52 9.06 3.36 3.77
N ALA A 53 7.86 3.90 3.52
CA ALA A 53 6.93 3.37 2.54
C ALA A 53 7.46 3.48 1.10
N THR A 54 8.24 4.51 0.78
CA THR A 54 8.82 4.67 -0.56
C THR A 54 9.75 3.50 -0.93
N GLU A 55 10.57 3.00 0.00
CA GLU A 55 11.37 1.79 -0.25
C GLU A 55 10.46 0.57 -0.42
N ALA A 56 9.44 0.40 0.43
CA ALA A 56 8.51 -0.74 0.30
C ALA A 56 7.83 -0.78 -1.07
N LEU A 57 7.31 0.35 -1.54
CA LEU A 57 6.69 0.47 -2.87
C LEU A 57 7.69 0.17 -3.98
N THR A 58 8.90 0.75 -3.90
CA THR A 58 9.93 0.57 -4.93
C THR A 58 10.40 -0.89 -4.99
N ALA A 59 10.63 -1.50 -3.83
CA ALA A 59 11.03 -2.91 -3.72
C ALA A 59 9.93 -3.86 -4.21
N ALA A 60 8.67 -3.56 -3.93
CA ALA A 60 7.53 -4.34 -4.43
C ALA A 60 7.46 -4.30 -5.96
N ILE A 61 7.57 -3.12 -6.57
CA ILE A 61 7.53 -2.98 -8.02
C ILE A 61 8.72 -3.71 -8.67
N ILE A 62 9.95 -3.46 -8.19
CA ILE A 62 11.16 -4.09 -8.73
C ILE A 62 11.16 -5.61 -8.52
N GLY A 63 10.64 -6.10 -7.39
CA GLY A 63 10.69 -7.50 -7.02
C GLY A 63 9.56 -8.36 -7.60
N LEU A 64 8.45 -7.75 -8.03
CA LEU A 64 7.22 -8.47 -8.40
C LEU A 64 6.72 -8.18 -9.81
N VAL A 65 7.34 -7.25 -10.54
CA VAL A 65 6.94 -6.85 -11.89
C VAL A 65 8.13 -6.98 -12.84
N GLU A 66 7.93 -7.70 -13.94
CA GLU A 66 8.92 -7.88 -14.99
C GLU A 66 8.96 -6.70 -15.97
N PRO A 67 10.10 -6.38 -16.63
CA PRO A 67 10.24 -5.21 -17.52
C PRO A 67 9.23 -5.09 -18.67
N HIS A 68 8.54 -6.16 -19.03
CA HIS A 68 7.56 -6.18 -20.12
C HIS A 68 6.11 -6.10 -19.62
N GLU A 69 5.91 -6.08 -18.30
CA GLU A 69 4.61 -6.01 -17.66
C GLU A 69 4.21 -4.57 -17.33
N ASP A 70 2.90 -4.39 -17.17
CA ASP A 70 2.28 -3.11 -16.94
C ASP A 70 1.89 -2.97 -15.46
N VAL A 71 2.13 -1.77 -14.91
CA VAL A 71 1.68 -1.33 -13.58
C VAL A 71 0.63 -0.25 -13.76
N ILE A 72 -0.58 -0.52 -13.28
CA ILE A 72 -1.68 0.44 -13.24
C ILE A 72 -1.53 1.36 -12.02
N VAL A 73 -1.64 2.67 -12.25
CA VAL A 73 -1.72 3.70 -11.21
C VAL A 73 -2.97 4.55 -11.39
N LEU A 74 -3.51 5.07 -10.29
CA LEU A 74 -4.75 5.87 -10.28
C LEU A 74 -4.41 7.36 -10.31
N GLU A 75 -4.84 8.09 -11.34
CA GLU A 75 -4.50 9.50 -11.55
C GLU A 75 -5.54 10.45 -10.93
N PRO A 76 -5.11 11.52 -10.21
CA PRO A 76 -3.72 11.94 -9.94
C PRO A 76 -3.02 11.05 -8.91
N TYR A 77 -1.76 10.68 -9.11
CA TYR A 77 -1.02 9.78 -8.20
C TYR A 77 0.16 10.46 -7.51
N PHE A 78 0.65 9.83 -6.43
CA PHE A 78 1.90 10.17 -5.76
C PHE A 78 3.10 10.01 -6.71
N ASP A 79 4.01 10.99 -6.68
CA ASP A 79 5.11 11.14 -7.65
C ASP A 79 6.04 9.93 -7.74
N SER A 80 6.29 9.27 -6.60
CA SER A 80 7.27 8.20 -6.46
C SER A 80 6.88 6.94 -7.21
N TYR A 81 5.58 6.71 -7.49
CA TYR A 81 5.15 5.53 -8.25
C TYR A 81 5.71 5.55 -9.67
N ALA A 82 5.64 6.70 -10.34
CA ALA A 82 6.15 6.85 -11.71
C ALA A 82 7.66 6.64 -11.77
N ALA A 83 8.40 7.15 -10.77
CA ALA A 83 9.84 6.98 -10.68
C ALA A 83 10.23 5.51 -10.44
N ALA A 84 9.53 4.81 -9.54
CA ALA A 84 9.79 3.41 -9.25
C ALA A 84 9.48 2.48 -10.44
N ILE A 85 8.37 2.73 -11.15
CA ILE A 85 7.99 2.00 -12.37
C ILE A 85 9.06 2.19 -13.45
N ALA A 86 9.49 3.43 -13.69
CA ALA A 86 10.55 3.72 -14.65
C ALA A 86 11.89 3.07 -14.27
N LEU A 87 12.24 3.05 -12.97
CA LEU A 87 13.44 2.41 -12.45
C LEU A 87 13.42 0.89 -12.66
N ALA A 88 12.26 0.25 -12.51
CA ALA A 88 12.07 -1.17 -12.77
C ALA A 88 12.10 -1.51 -14.27
N GLY A 89 12.08 -0.51 -15.16
CA GLY A 89 12.04 -0.70 -16.61
C GLY A 89 10.71 -1.26 -17.10
N THR A 90 9.63 -1.09 -16.32
CA THR A 90 8.28 -1.58 -16.62
C THR A 90 7.41 -0.45 -17.17
N HIS A 91 6.18 -0.75 -17.60
CA HIS A 91 5.30 0.27 -18.18
C HIS A 91 4.27 0.77 -17.18
N ARG A 92 4.06 2.09 -17.16
CA ARG A 92 3.02 2.72 -16.36
C ARG A 92 1.75 2.92 -17.19
N ILE A 93 0.63 2.39 -16.71
CA ILE A 93 -0.71 2.65 -17.26
C ILE A 93 -1.47 3.53 -16.25
N ALA A 94 -1.79 4.76 -16.65
CA ALA A 94 -2.51 5.70 -15.79
C ALA A 94 -4.02 5.61 -16.04
N VAL A 95 -4.80 5.39 -14.99
CA VAL A 95 -6.26 5.34 -15.02
C VAL A 95 -6.80 6.51 -14.21
N PRO A 96 -7.58 7.44 -14.80
CA PRO A 96 -8.09 8.58 -14.06
C PRO A 96 -9.13 8.15 -13.02
N LEU A 97 -9.12 8.81 -11.85
CA LEU A 97 -10.22 8.73 -10.90
C LEU A 97 -11.48 9.40 -11.46
N ALA A 98 -12.65 8.88 -11.06
CA ALA A 98 -13.94 9.46 -11.39
C ALA A 98 -14.35 10.52 -10.35
N PRO A 99 -14.89 11.68 -10.75
CA PRO A 99 -15.52 12.62 -9.83
C PRO A 99 -16.70 11.97 -9.08
N ASN A 100 -16.80 12.22 -7.78
CA ASN A 100 -17.89 11.71 -6.94
C ASN A 100 -18.25 12.73 -5.85
N ASN A 101 -19.36 13.47 -6.02
CA ASN A 101 -19.93 14.40 -5.04
C ASN A 101 -18.88 15.30 -4.33
N ASN A 102 -18.23 16.19 -5.08
CA ASN A 102 -17.14 17.07 -4.62
C ASN A 102 -15.87 16.35 -4.12
N SER A 103 -15.76 15.04 -4.36
CA SER A 103 -14.59 14.20 -4.10
C SER A 103 -14.28 13.33 -5.32
N TRP A 104 -13.55 12.24 -5.10
CA TRP A 104 -13.09 11.30 -6.13
C TRP A 104 -13.40 9.86 -5.73
N ASN A 105 -13.58 8.99 -6.70
CA ASN A 105 -13.69 7.54 -6.51
C ASN A 105 -13.00 6.80 -7.67
N LEU A 106 -12.88 5.48 -7.55
CA LEU A 106 -12.36 4.67 -8.65
C LEU A 106 -13.31 4.69 -9.85
N ASP A 107 -12.76 4.86 -11.06
CA ASP A 107 -13.50 4.58 -12.29
C ASP A 107 -13.31 3.10 -12.66
N ILE A 108 -14.26 2.26 -12.25
CA ILE A 108 -14.18 0.81 -12.49
C ILE A 108 -14.26 0.47 -13.98
N THR A 109 -14.94 1.30 -14.79
CA THR A 109 -15.03 1.05 -16.24
C THR A 109 -13.67 1.33 -16.88
N ALA A 110 -13.08 2.49 -16.60
CA ALA A 110 -11.75 2.82 -17.10
C ALA A 110 -10.68 1.85 -16.58
N LEU A 111 -10.78 1.39 -15.33
CA LEU A 111 -9.88 0.38 -14.78
C LEU A 111 -9.99 -0.94 -15.54
N ARG A 112 -11.21 -1.41 -15.82
CA ARG A 112 -11.44 -2.63 -16.60
C ARG A 112 -10.88 -2.52 -18.02
N ASP A 113 -11.10 -1.38 -18.66
CA ASP A 113 -10.63 -1.14 -20.04
C ASP A 113 -9.10 -1.02 -20.14
N ALA A 114 -8.44 -0.62 -19.04
CA ALA A 114 -6.98 -0.52 -18.96
C ALA A 114 -6.27 -1.85 -18.72
N ILE A 115 -6.97 -2.87 -18.22
CA ILE A 115 -6.37 -4.18 -17.93
C ILE A 115 -6.13 -4.93 -19.25
N THR A 116 -4.89 -5.37 -19.43
CA THR A 116 -4.39 -6.15 -20.57
C THR A 116 -3.78 -7.47 -20.08
N PRO A 117 -3.49 -8.44 -20.97
CA PRO A 117 -2.68 -9.61 -20.62
C PRO A 117 -1.27 -9.29 -20.10
N GLN A 118 -0.78 -8.06 -20.28
CA GLN A 118 0.50 -7.58 -19.76
C GLN A 118 0.38 -6.93 -18.38
N THR A 119 -0.84 -6.65 -17.90
CA THR A 119 -1.05 -6.06 -16.59
C THR A 119 -0.64 -7.03 -15.50
N ARG A 120 0.24 -6.59 -14.59
CA ARG A 120 0.70 -7.38 -13.46
C ARG A 120 0.26 -6.83 -12.11
N MET A 121 0.25 -5.50 -11.98
CA MET A 121 0.08 -4.85 -10.70
C MET A 121 -0.86 -3.66 -10.80
N ILE A 122 -1.66 -3.44 -9.76
CA ILE A 122 -2.42 -2.21 -9.53
C ILE A 122 -1.94 -1.60 -8.21
N ILE A 123 -1.53 -0.33 -8.24
CA ILE A 123 -1.23 0.44 -7.03
C ILE A 123 -2.48 1.24 -6.65
N VAL A 124 -3.00 0.96 -5.47
CA VAL A 124 -4.13 1.68 -4.87
C VAL A 124 -3.62 2.48 -3.69
N ASN A 125 -3.95 3.77 -3.60
CA ASN A 125 -3.61 4.59 -2.44
C ASN A 125 -4.88 5.10 -1.79
N SER A 126 -5.14 4.67 -0.55
CA SER A 126 -6.33 5.09 0.19
C SER A 126 -6.06 5.09 1.70
N PRO A 127 -6.29 6.22 2.41
CA PRO A 127 -6.69 7.54 1.91
C PRO A 127 -5.71 8.15 0.91
N HIS A 128 -6.26 8.77 -0.13
CA HIS A 128 -5.55 9.04 -1.38
C HIS A 128 -4.80 10.37 -1.38
N ASN A 129 -3.50 10.34 -1.68
CA ASN A 129 -2.69 11.50 -2.02
C ASN A 129 -2.69 11.68 -3.55
N PRO A 130 -3.09 12.85 -4.09
CA PRO A 130 -3.22 14.15 -3.42
C PRO A 130 -4.65 14.57 -3.05
N THR A 131 -5.66 13.76 -3.37
CA THR A 131 -7.05 14.25 -3.36
C THR A 131 -7.73 14.21 -1.98
N GLY A 132 -7.17 13.48 -1.02
CA GLY A 132 -7.78 13.17 0.28
C GLY A 132 -8.94 12.16 0.19
N ALA A 133 -9.21 11.58 -0.99
CA ALA A 133 -10.34 10.68 -1.17
C ALA A 133 -10.14 9.35 -0.44
N VAL A 134 -11.22 8.83 0.15
CA VAL A 134 -11.31 7.44 0.62
C VAL A 134 -12.29 6.73 -0.30
N PHE A 135 -11.84 5.66 -0.94
CA PHE A 135 -12.63 5.00 -1.98
C PHE A 135 -13.78 4.20 -1.38
N SER A 136 -14.90 4.15 -2.10
CA SER A 136 -16.10 3.49 -1.57
C SER A 136 -15.91 1.98 -1.46
N LYS A 137 -16.63 1.35 -0.52
CA LYS A 137 -16.59 -0.10 -0.34
C LYS A 137 -16.95 -0.85 -1.61
N GLU A 138 -17.94 -0.34 -2.35
CA GLU A 138 -18.42 -0.91 -3.60
C GLU A 138 -17.32 -0.89 -4.65
N ALA A 139 -16.68 0.27 -4.85
CA ALA A 139 -15.58 0.44 -5.80
C ALA A 139 -14.39 -0.47 -5.47
N ILE A 140 -13.97 -0.54 -4.21
CA ILE A 140 -12.90 -1.45 -3.79
C ILE A 140 -13.31 -2.91 -4.00
N THR A 141 -14.56 -3.29 -3.70
CA THR A 141 -15.04 -4.67 -3.92
C THR A 141 -14.97 -5.05 -5.40
N GLU A 142 -15.32 -4.14 -6.30
CA GLU A 142 -15.21 -4.37 -7.74
C GLU A 142 -13.76 -4.43 -8.24
N LEU A 143 -12.88 -3.56 -7.72
CA LEU A 143 -11.43 -3.64 -7.98
C LEU A 143 -10.85 -4.99 -7.51
N CYS A 144 -11.22 -5.46 -6.32
CA CYS A 144 -10.80 -6.76 -5.80
C CYS A 144 -11.27 -7.90 -6.73
N ALA A 145 -12.49 -7.80 -7.26
CA ALA A 145 -13.02 -8.78 -8.20
C ALA A 145 -12.23 -8.78 -9.52
N LEU A 146 -11.95 -7.61 -10.08
CA LEU A 146 -11.12 -7.44 -11.28
C LEU A 146 -9.72 -8.03 -11.10
N ALA A 147 -9.03 -7.63 -10.03
CA ALA A 147 -7.69 -8.12 -9.75
C ALA A 147 -7.65 -9.65 -9.55
N THR A 148 -8.67 -10.22 -8.92
CA THR A 148 -8.79 -11.69 -8.81
C THR A 148 -9.07 -12.36 -10.16
N GLU A 149 -9.95 -11.78 -10.98
CA GLU A 149 -10.29 -12.31 -12.32
C GLU A 149 -9.07 -12.39 -13.23
N HIS A 150 -8.15 -11.43 -13.10
CA HIS A 150 -6.96 -11.28 -13.94
C HIS A 150 -5.64 -11.71 -13.27
N ASP A 151 -5.68 -12.30 -12.07
CA ASP A 151 -4.50 -12.70 -11.28
C ASP A 151 -3.46 -11.57 -11.08
N LEU A 152 -3.97 -10.38 -10.76
CA LEU A 152 -3.17 -9.16 -10.57
C LEU A 152 -2.73 -9.00 -9.11
N ILE A 153 -1.53 -8.51 -8.91
CA ILE A 153 -1.05 -8.07 -7.60
C ILE A 153 -1.68 -6.71 -7.27
N VAL A 154 -2.20 -6.54 -6.06
CA VAL A 154 -2.64 -5.23 -5.57
C VAL A 154 -1.70 -4.75 -4.48
N VAL A 155 -1.00 -3.66 -4.75
CA VAL A 155 -0.23 -2.94 -3.73
C VAL A 155 -1.11 -1.83 -3.18
N ASN A 156 -1.46 -1.92 -1.90
CA ASN A 156 -2.26 -0.91 -1.22
C ASN A 156 -1.34 0.00 -0.39
N ASP A 157 -1.19 1.24 -0.82
CA ASP A 157 -0.51 2.30 -0.10
C ASP A 157 -1.49 2.92 0.91
N GLU A 158 -1.30 2.57 2.18
CA GLU A 158 -2.18 2.89 3.31
C GLU A 158 -1.49 3.83 4.31
N VAL A 159 -0.48 4.59 3.88
CA VAL A 159 0.31 5.48 4.76
C VAL A 159 -0.51 6.57 5.46
N TYR A 160 -1.74 6.80 5.02
CA TYR A 160 -2.69 7.76 5.58
C TYR A 160 -3.86 7.10 6.32
N GLU A 161 -3.81 5.79 6.63
CA GLU A 161 -4.92 5.01 7.22
C GLU A 161 -5.58 5.63 8.46
N HIS A 162 -4.84 6.41 9.26
CA HIS A 162 -5.33 7.09 10.46
C HIS A 162 -5.64 8.58 10.25
N MET A 163 -5.41 9.13 9.06
CA MET A 163 -5.68 10.53 8.71
C MET A 163 -7.06 10.66 8.05
N LEU A 164 -8.09 10.30 8.81
CA LEU A 164 -9.49 10.32 8.40
C LEU A 164 -10.22 11.50 9.03
N PHE A 165 -11.24 12.00 8.34
CA PHE A 165 -12.09 13.09 8.80
C PHE A 165 -13.55 12.66 8.84
N ASP A 166 -14.33 13.36 9.67
CA ASP A 166 -15.75 13.10 9.88
C ASP A 166 -16.01 11.63 10.27
N ASP A 167 -17.09 11.03 9.76
CA ASP A 167 -17.43 9.62 10.01
C ASP A 167 -16.80 8.66 8.98
N THR A 168 -15.76 9.10 8.27
CA THR A 168 -15.07 8.28 7.26
C THR A 168 -14.29 7.17 7.94
N THR A 169 -14.40 5.94 7.42
CA THR A 169 -13.64 4.79 7.91
C THR A 169 -12.72 4.27 6.82
N HIS A 170 -11.48 3.95 7.20
CA HIS A 170 -10.57 3.20 6.35
C HIS A 170 -10.82 1.71 6.53
N ARG A 171 -10.81 0.96 5.43
CA ARG A 171 -10.84 -0.49 5.44
C ARG A 171 -9.70 -1.00 4.56
N PRO A 172 -8.68 -1.67 5.13
CA PRO A 172 -7.58 -2.23 4.35
C PRO A 172 -8.10 -3.19 3.29
N ILE A 173 -7.56 -3.11 2.06
CA ILE A 173 -7.98 -3.95 0.93
C ILE A 173 -7.82 -5.45 1.26
N ALA A 174 -6.80 -5.80 2.05
CA ALA A 174 -6.56 -7.18 2.50
C ALA A 174 -7.74 -7.79 3.29
N THR A 175 -8.60 -6.97 3.92
CA THR A 175 -9.78 -7.45 4.66
C THR A 175 -11.00 -7.76 3.79
N TYR A 176 -10.93 -7.56 2.47
CA TYR A 176 -12.03 -7.86 1.56
C TYR A 176 -12.03 -9.36 1.22
N ASP A 177 -13.21 -10.00 1.32
CA ASP A 177 -13.42 -11.46 1.35
C ASP A 177 -12.69 -12.29 0.28
N ARG A 178 -12.34 -11.70 -0.86
CA ARG A 178 -11.64 -12.39 -1.95
C ARG A 178 -10.13 -12.47 -1.75
N TYR A 179 -9.50 -11.50 -1.09
CA TYR A 179 -8.06 -11.55 -0.78
C TYR A 179 -7.75 -12.45 0.42
N ALA A 180 -8.65 -12.52 1.39
CA ALA A 180 -8.52 -13.43 2.53
C ALA A 180 -8.58 -14.94 2.15
N ARG A 181 -8.87 -15.28 0.88
CA ARG A 181 -9.21 -16.65 0.44
C ARG A 181 -8.58 -17.10 -0.88
N THR A 182 -7.74 -16.30 -1.54
CA THR A 182 -7.17 -16.62 -2.87
C THR A 182 -5.66 -16.42 -2.94
N ASN A 183 -5.01 -16.95 -3.98
CA ASN A 183 -3.58 -16.77 -4.26
C ASN A 183 -3.23 -15.35 -4.76
N THR A 184 -4.23 -14.47 -4.93
CA THR A 184 -4.00 -13.09 -5.33
C THR A 184 -3.30 -12.35 -4.19
N SER A 185 -2.08 -11.87 -4.45
CA SER A 185 -1.26 -11.23 -3.42
C SER A 185 -1.66 -9.77 -3.23
N ALA A 186 -2.19 -9.42 -2.07
CA ALA A 186 -2.32 -8.04 -1.63
C ALA A 186 -1.11 -7.67 -0.76
N LEU A 187 -0.43 -6.57 -1.07
CA LEU A 187 0.68 -6.03 -0.28
C LEU A 187 0.26 -4.69 0.31
N SER A 188 0.09 -4.61 1.63
CA SER A 188 -0.17 -3.35 2.33
C SER A 188 1.14 -2.64 2.67
N VAL A 189 1.24 -1.37 2.32
CA VAL A 189 2.36 -0.48 2.67
C VAL A 189 1.88 0.53 3.69
N LEU A 190 2.54 0.55 4.84
CA LEU A 190 2.25 1.45 5.97
C LEU A 190 3.46 2.32 6.29
N ALA A 191 3.23 3.48 6.90
CA ALA A 191 4.33 4.31 7.38
C ALA A 191 4.00 5.00 8.69
N LEU A 192 4.96 4.95 9.62
CA LEU A 192 4.91 5.71 10.87
C LEU A 192 5.14 7.22 10.64
N SER A 193 5.64 7.63 9.47
CA SER A 193 5.97 9.03 9.15
C SER A 193 4.79 9.97 9.34
N ASN A 194 3.64 9.61 8.78
CA ASN A 194 2.44 10.43 8.83
C ASN A 194 1.64 10.19 10.13
N GLN A 195 1.74 8.98 10.69
CA GLN A 195 1.01 8.59 11.90
C GLN A 195 1.59 9.22 13.18
N LEU A 196 2.91 9.42 13.20
CA LEU A 196 3.65 9.85 14.40
C LEU A 196 4.46 11.13 14.17
N SER A 197 4.22 11.82 13.04
CA SER A 197 4.94 13.04 12.62
C SER A 197 6.47 12.85 12.67
N LEU A 198 6.98 11.78 12.04
CA LEU A 198 8.41 11.43 12.07
C LEU A 198 9.23 12.06 10.95
N THR A 199 8.61 12.83 10.07
CA THR A 199 9.31 13.66 9.10
C THR A 199 9.64 15.03 9.71
N PRO A 200 10.82 15.60 9.44
CA PRO A 200 11.24 16.90 9.97
C PRO A 200 10.38 18.07 9.49
#